data_AF-A0A2D5XUA8-F1
#
_entry.id   AF-A0A2D5XUA8-F1
#
_cell.length_a   1.000
_cell.length_b   1.000
_cell.length_c   1.000
_cell.angle_alpha   90.00
_cell.angle_beta   90.00
_cell.angle_gamma   90.00
#
_symmetry.space_group_name_H-M   'P 1'
#
loop_
_entity.id
_entity.type
_entity.pdbx_description
1 polymer ?
#
loop_
_entity_poly.entity_id
_entity_poly.type
_entity_poly.pdbx_seq_one_letter_code
_entity_poly.pdbx_strand_id
1 'polypeptide(L)'
;MKSPVISPMTTHLSFLKTPVAPLLGIAALLAGCAGKGDLVACPQVTAPLDTVNGYQLSDESAAVVDMRFNGVSAVCEALDNGDIRMDLAIGMKLKRLEKNNLDDTVSIYIATAVVDADDKVVGNDRIVYQAGIQADSALKYPVIDYRVTVKPDQRLVISLLPAP
;
A
#
# COMPACT_ATOMS: atom_id res chain seq x y z
N MET A 1 -41.76 55.32 -33.90
CA MET A 1 -42.47 55.08 -35.18
C MET A 1 -41.45 54.93 -36.29
N LYS A 2 -41.67 53.95 -37.16
CA LYS A 2 -41.10 53.62 -38.48
C LYS A 2 -40.09 54.58 -39.16
N SER A 3 -38.95 53.97 -39.52
CA SER A 3 -38.16 54.05 -40.78
C SER A 3 -37.52 55.36 -41.26
N PRO A 4 -36.34 55.21 -41.89
CA PRO A 4 -36.30 55.38 -43.35
C PRO A 4 -35.82 54.12 -44.09
N VAL A 5 -36.35 53.98 -45.31
CA VAL A 5 -36.02 53.05 -46.40
C VAL A 5 -35.43 53.98 -47.51
N ILE A 6 -34.33 53.72 -48.23
CA ILE A 6 -34.12 52.94 -49.49
C ILE A 6 -32.67 53.30 -49.92
N SER A 7 -31.68 52.39 -50.01
CA SER A 7 -31.21 51.58 -51.17
C SER A 7 -30.46 52.37 -52.29
N PRO A 8 -29.65 51.75 -53.17
CA PRO A 8 -28.54 50.81 -52.97
C PRO A 8 -27.27 51.17 -53.81
N MET A 9 -26.13 50.53 -53.52
CA MET A 9 -25.08 50.31 -54.54
C MET A 9 -24.65 48.83 -54.50
N THR A 10 -25.44 48.02 -55.20
CA THR A 10 -25.07 46.91 -56.12
C THR A 10 -23.63 47.08 -56.62
N THR A 11 -22.73 46.12 -56.80
CA THR A 11 -22.67 44.67 -56.67
C THR A 11 -21.24 44.31 -57.04
N HIS A 12 -20.60 43.37 -56.35
CA HIS A 12 -19.87 42.28 -57.01
C HIS A 12 -19.79 41.09 -56.06
N LEU A 13 -20.71 40.16 -56.29
CA LEU A 13 -20.64 38.78 -55.83
C LEU A 13 -19.47 38.07 -56.50
N SER A 14 -18.76 37.24 -55.74
CA SER A 14 -18.39 35.85 -56.07
C SER A 14 -17.77 35.23 -54.79
N PHE A 15 -18.52 34.48 -53.98
CA PHE A 15 -18.61 33.00 -53.96
C PHE A 15 -17.22 32.35 -53.79
N LEU A 16 -16.87 31.53 -52.78
CA LEU A 16 -17.54 30.43 -52.04
C LEU A 16 -16.79 30.21 -50.70
N LYS A 17 -17.45 30.11 -49.53
CA LYS A 17 -17.88 28.87 -48.80
C LYS A 17 -16.91 28.42 -47.65
N THR A 18 -17.25 28.86 -46.43
CA THR A 18 -17.21 28.27 -45.05
C THR A 18 -16.47 26.93 -44.75
N PRO A 19 -16.27 26.52 -43.46
CA PRO A 19 -15.80 27.20 -42.23
C PRO A 19 -14.86 26.30 -41.36
N VAL A 20 -13.91 26.82 -40.57
CA VAL A 20 -13.40 26.09 -39.37
C VAL A 20 -13.00 27.10 -38.28
N ALA A 21 -13.64 26.96 -37.12
CA ALA A 21 -13.31 27.66 -35.88
C ALA A 21 -12.55 26.69 -34.92
N PRO A 22 -12.28 27.06 -33.66
CA PRO A 22 -11.03 27.60 -33.12
C PRO A 22 -10.36 26.64 -32.13
N LEU A 23 -9.04 26.65 -31.91
CA LEU A 23 -8.39 26.06 -30.72
C LEU A 23 -6.88 26.28 -30.78
N LEU A 24 -6.31 27.00 -29.81
CA LEU A 24 -4.89 27.01 -29.37
C LEU A 24 -4.76 28.17 -28.35
N GLY A 25 -4.34 28.00 -27.11
CA GLY A 25 -3.83 26.84 -26.42
C GLY A 25 -3.87 27.05 -24.91
N ILE A 26 -4.30 26.02 -24.20
CA ILE A 26 -3.99 25.82 -22.79
C ILE A 26 -2.85 24.81 -22.80
N ALA A 27 -1.62 25.29 -22.69
CA ALA A 27 -0.45 24.42 -22.58
C ALA A 27 0.40 24.86 -21.39
N ALA A 28 0.89 23.84 -20.67
CA ALA A 28 1.85 23.88 -19.57
C ALA A 28 1.30 24.12 -18.15
N LEU A 29 0.54 23.15 -17.63
CA LEU A 29 0.51 22.80 -16.20
C LEU A 29 0.80 21.30 -16.03
N LEU A 30 2.01 20.84 -16.40
CA LEU A 30 2.45 19.45 -16.21
C LEU A 30 3.91 19.37 -15.73
N ALA A 31 4.39 20.36 -14.99
CA ALA A 31 5.65 20.23 -14.25
C ALA A 31 5.33 19.69 -12.85
N GLY A 32 5.22 18.37 -12.71
CA GLY A 32 4.84 17.77 -11.42
C GLY A 32 4.85 16.25 -11.32
N CYS A 33 5.75 15.53 -12.00
CA CYS A 33 6.06 14.14 -11.67
C CYS A 33 7.58 13.98 -11.54
N ALA A 34 8.18 14.70 -10.61
CA ALA A 34 9.60 14.55 -10.30
C ALA A 34 9.78 13.44 -9.24
N GLY A 35 10.22 12.27 -9.70
CA GLY A 35 11.04 11.31 -8.95
C GLY A 35 10.34 10.51 -7.83
N LYS A 36 9.67 9.42 -8.19
CA LYS A 36 9.52 8.22 -7.35
C LYS A 36 9.76 7.03 -8.27
N GLY A 37 10.45 5.99 -7.79
CA GLY A 37 10.83 4.83 -8.60
C GLY A 37 9.64 4.25 -9.36
N ASP A 38 9.92 3.51 -10.43
CA ASP A 38 8.87 2.95 -11.29
C ASP A 38 7.99 2.01 -10.47
N LEU A 39 6.80 2.50 -10.11
CA LEU A 39 5.82 1.72 -9.36
C LEU A 39 5.33 0.57 -10.23
N VAL A 40 5.44 -0.65 -9.70
CA VAL A 40 5.05 -1.88 -10.39
C VAL A 40 4.06 -2.68 -9.57
N ALA A 41 3.41 -3.65 -10.22
CA ALA A 41 2.60 -4.63 -9.51
C ALA A 41 3.48 -5.41 -8.53
N CYS A 42 3.02 -5.54 -7.29
CA CYS A 42 3.71 -6.35 -6.30
C CYS A 42 3.60 -7.83 -6.66
N PRO A 43 4.70 -8.58 -6.52
CA PRO A 43 4.64 -10.03 -6.48
C PRO A 43 3.70 -10.52 -5.37
N GLN A 44 3.24 -11.77 -5.49
CA GLN A 44 2.26 -12.32 -4.56
C GLN A 44 2.78 -12.31 -3.12
N VAL A 45 1.95 -11.80 -2.21
CA VAL A 45 2.16 -11.89 -0.76
C VAL A 45 1.11 -12.82 -0.18
N THR A 46 1.54 -13.84 0.54
CA THR A 46 0.65 -14.76 1.27
C THR A 46 0.89 -14.58 2.76
N ALA A 47 -0.18 -14.28 3.50
CA ALA A 47 -0.19 -14.22 4.96
C ALA A 47 -1.44 -14.95 5.48
N PRO A 48 -1.41 -15.53 6.70
CA PRO A 48 -2.59 -16.08 7.33
C PRO A 48 -3.72 -15.06 7.43
N LEU A 49 -4.95 -15.56 7.32
CA LEU A 49 -6.15 -14.77 7.52
C LEU A 49 -6.25 -14.30 8.98
N ASP A 50 -7.07 -13.27 9.21
CA ASP A 50 -7.32 -12.66 10.52
C ASP A 50 -8.04 -13.59 11.52
N THR A 51 -8.42 -14.80 11.08
CA THR A 51 -8.99 -15.87 11.91
C THR A 51 -7.94 -16.81 12.49
N VAL A 52 -6.67 -16.71 12.08
CA VAL A 52 -5.58 -17.53 12.60
C VAL A 52 -4.95 -16.82 13.79
N ASN A 53 -5.09 -17.43 14.96
CA ASN A 53 -4.60 -16.87 16.22
C ASN A 53 -3.23 -17.45 16.59
N GLY A 54 -2.33 -16.59 17.03
CA GLY A 54 -1.18 -16.93 17.85
C GLY A 54 -1.39 -16.41 19.28
N TYR A 55 -0.75 -17.04 20.26
CA TYR A 55 -0.83 -16.61 21.65
C TYR A 55 0.56 -16.35 22.20
N GLN A 56 0.72 -15.26 22.92
CA GLN A 56 1.94 -14.89 23.62
C GLN A 56 1.63 -14.43 25.04
N LEU A 57 2.61 -14.56 25.93
CA LEU A 57 2.56 -13.91 27.22
C LEU A 57 3.16 -12.51 27.08
N SER A 58 2.55 -11.53 27.75
CA SER A 58 3.17 -10.22 27.90
C SER A 58 4.35 -10.26 28.87
N ASP A 59 5.29 -9.35 28.71
CA ASP A 59 6.62 -9.44 29.30
C ASP A 59 6.58 -9.21 30.83
N GLU A 60 5.78 -8.24 31.31
CA GLU A 60 5.77 -7.84 32.72
C GLU A 60 4.76 -8.63 33.55
N SER A 61 3.54 -8.80 33.04
CA SER A 61 2.44 -9.40 33.80
C SER A 61 2.11 -10.85 33.45
N ALA A 62 2.79 -11.41 32.44
CA ALA A 62 2.49 -12.72 31.89
C ALA A 62 1.01 -12.89 31.46
N ALA A 63 0.35 -11.79 31.09
CA ALA A 63 -1.02 -11.83 30.61
C ALA A 63 -1.07 -12.46 29.21
N VAL A 64 -2.06 -13.31 28.95
CA VAL A 64 -2.22 -13.93 27.64
C VAL A 64 -2.72 -12.90 26.63
N VAL A 65 -1.99 -12.77 25.53
CA VAL A 65 -2.32 -11.92 24.38
C VAL A 65 -2.62 -12.81 23.17
N ASP A 66 -3.86 -12.72 22.68
CA ASP A 66 -4.30 -13.23 21.38
C ASP A 66 -3.79 -12.30 20.27
N MET A 67 -3.05 -12.85 19.32
CA MET A 67 -2.41 -12.13 18.23
C MET A 67 -2.87 -12.70 16.90
N ARG A 68 -3.23 -11.82 15.97
CA ARG A 68 -3.60 -12.22 14.61
C ARG A 68 -3.16 -11.18 13.61
N PHE A 69 -2.99 -11.60 12.36
CA PHE A 69 -2.83 -10.63 11.27
C PHE A 69 -4.12 -9.81 11.12
N ASN A 70 -3.96 -8.57 10.70
CA ASN A 70 -5.02 -7.62 10.40
C ASN A 70 -4.77 -6.98 9.03
N GLY A 71 -4.45 -7.84 8.06
CA GLY A 71 -4.10 -7.45 6.70
C GLY A 71 -2.61 -7.17 6.51
N VAL A 72 -2.19 -7.29 5.25
CA VAL A 72 -0.85 -6.90 4.79
C VAL A 72 -1.05 -6.08 3.53
N SER A 73 -0.41 -4.91 3.46
CA SER A 73 -0.34 -4.10 2.24
C SER A 73 1.11 -3.96 1.80
N ALA A 74 1.32 -3.70 0.52
CA ALA A 74 2.64 -3.50 -0.05
C ALA A 74 2.62 -2.43 -1.14
N VAL A 75 3.72 -1.69 -1.24
CA VAL A 75 4.04 -0.81 -2.37
C VAL A 75 5.33 -1.33 -3.00
N CYS A 76 5.36 -1.42 -4.33
CA CYS A 76 6.47 -2.04 -5.04
C CYS A 76 7.07 -1.12 -6.09
N GLU A 77 8.40 -1.11 -6.14
CA GLU A 77 9.20 -0.34 -7.10
C GLU A 77 10.15 -1.30 -7.83
N ALA A 78 10.23 -1.16 -9.15
CA ALA A 78 11.28 -1.81 -9.93
C ALA A 78 12.64 -1.19 -9.61
N LEU A 79 13.67 -2.02 -9.52
CA LEU A 79 15.06 -1.63 -9.37
C LEU A 79 15.78 -1.75 -10.72
N ASP A 80 16.88 -1.01 -10.88
CA ASP A 80 17.66 -0.96 -12.14
C ASP A 80 18.20 -2.34 -12.58
N ASN A 81 18.35 -3.28 -11.64
CA ASN A 81 18.82 -4.64 -11.90
C ASN A 81 17.70 -5.62 -12.30
N GLY A 82 16.45 -5.15 -12.41
CA GLY A 82 15.27 -5.97 -12.73
C GLY A 82 14.62 -6.65 -11.52
N ASP A 83 15.16 -6.48 -10.32
CA ASP A 83 14.51 -6.92 -9.09
C ASP A 83 13.39 -5.95 -8.69
N ILE A 84 12.55 -6.37 -7.75
CA ILE A 84 11.45 -5.58 -7.22
C ILE A 84 11.68 -5.36 -5.74
N ARG A 85 11.73 -4.10 -5.31
CA ARG A 85 11.67 -3.73 -3.90
C ARG A 85 10.22 -3.72 -3.46
N MET A 86 9.91 -4.47 -2.41
CA MET A 86 8.60 -4.49 -1.77
C MET A 86 8.71 -3.82 -0.41
N ASP A 87 7.95 -2.74 -0.23
CA ASP A 87 7.76 -2.04 1.05
C ASP A 87 6.41 -2.47 1.62
N LEU A 88 6.42 -3.30 2.66
CA LEU A 88 5.25 -3.90 3.29
C LEU A 88 4.86 -3.21 4.58
N ALA A 89 3.56 -3.09 4.81
CA ALA A 89 2.95 -2.78 6.09
C ALA A 89 2.14 -3.99 6.57
N ILE A 90 2.63 -4.65 7.61
CA ILE A 90 2.02 -5.84 8.20
C ILE A 90 1.15 -5.39 9.37
N GLY A 91 -0.15 -5.36 9.15
CA GLY A 91 -1.14 -5.04 10.17
C GLY A 91 -1.29 -6.21 11.14
N MET A 92 -1.27 -5.90 12.42
CA MET A 92 -1.50 -6.85 13.50
C MET A 92 -2.70 -6.42 14.32
N LYS A 93 -3.37 -7.39 14.94
CA LYS A 93 -4.40 -7.17 15.96
C LYS A 93 -4.02 -7.97 17.19
N LEU A 94 -3.86 -7.25 18.29
CA LEU A 94 -3.52 -7.81 19.59
C LEU A 94 -4.71 -7.65 20.52
N LYS A 95 -5.05 -8.72 21.24
CA LYS A 95 -6.10 -8.72 22.25
C LYS A 95 -5.57 -9.32 23.55
N ARG A 96 -5.42 -8.51 24.59
CA ARG A 96 -5.20 -9.02 25.95
C ARG A 96 -6.50 -9.71 26.41
N LEU A 97 -6.42 -10.99 26.76
CA LEU A 97 -7.61 -11.78 27.10
C LEU A 97 -8.15 -11.43 28.48
N GLU A 98 -7.27 -11.02 29.39
CA GLU A 98 -7.61 -10.63 30.74
C GLU A 98 -7.41 -9.12 30.92
N LYS A 99 -8.27 -8.49 31.73
CA LYS A 99 -8.03 -7.11 32.14
C LYS A 99 -6.80 -7.07 33.03
N ASN A 100 -5.94 -6.10 32.77
CA ASN A 100 -4.79 -5.83 33.59
C ASN A 100 -4.60 -4.32 33.67
N ASN A 101 -4.37 -3.82 34.88
CA ASN A 101 -4.16 -2.41 35.22
C ASN A 101 -2.68 -1.97 35.09
N LEU A 102 -1.84 -2.82 34.50
CA LEU A 102 -0.45 -2.52 34.18
C LEU A 102 -0.28 -2.26 32.69
N ASP A 103 0.49 -1.21 32.39
CA ASP A 103 1.15 -1.06 31.11
C ASP A 103 2.13 -2.22 30.94
N ASP A 104 2.17 -2.81 29.75
CA ASP A 104 2.98 -3.99 29.47
C ASP A 104 3.48 -3.94 28.03
N THR A 105 4.35 -4.88 27.68
CA THR A 105 4.81 -5.11 26.32
C THR A 105 4.58 -6.56 25.92
N VAL A 106 4.45 -6.80 24.62
CA VAL A 106 4.45 -8.16 24.07
C VAL A 106 5.32 -8.20 22.83
N SER A 107 6.12 -9.25 22.73
CA SER A 107 6.95 -9.52 21.55
C SER A 107 6.14 -10.27 20.50
N ILE A 108 6.13 -9.74 19.28
CA ILE A 108 5.55 -10.36 18.08
C ILE A 108 6.68 -10.95 17.26
N TYR A 109 6.62 -12.27 17.02
CA TYR A 109 7.59 -12.97 16.19
C TYR A 109 6.96 -13.33 14.85
N ILE A 110 7.58 -12.87 13.77
CA ILE A 110 7.11 -13.12 12.40
C ILE A 110 8.25 -13.75 11.61
N ALA A 111 7.94 -14.80 10.85
CA ALA A 111 8.83 -15.34 9.83
C ALA A 111 8.39 -14.86 8.45
N THR A 112 9.37 -14.60 7.59
CA THR A 112 9.15 -14.41 6.16
C THR A 112 9.96 -15.41 5.36
N ALA A 113 9.44 -15.80 4.20
CA ALA A 113 10.14 -16.64 3.24
C ALA A 113 9.87 -16.12 1.83
N VAL A 114 10.94 -15.94 1.06
CA VAL A 114 10.88 -15.71 -0.38
C VAL A 114 10.94 -17.06 -1.07
N VAL A 115 9.92 -17.35 -1.86
CA VAL A 115 9.74 -18.62 -2.55
C VAL A 115 9.81 -18.37 -4.06
N ASP A 116 10.62 -19.16 -4.77
CA ASP A 116 10.73 -19.08 -6.23
C ASP A 116 9.61 -19.84 -6.96
N ALA A 117 9.66 -19.80 -8.30
CA ALA A 117 8.68 -20.46 -9.15
C ALA A 117 8.66 -22.00 -9.04
N ASP A 118 9.73 -22.60 -8.49
CA ASP A 118 9.85 -24.04 -8.25
C ASP A 118 9.43 -24.42 -6.81
N ASP A 119 8.76 -23.51 -6.09
CA ASP A 119 8.38 -23.64 -4.68
C ASP A 119 9.56 -23.85 -3.71
N LYS A 120 10.77 -23.39 -4.08
CA LYS A 120 11.94 -23.43 -3.20
C LYS A 120 12.08 -22.14 -2.41
N VAL A 121 12.40 -22.28 -1.13
CA VAL A 121 12.77 -21.13 -0.29
C VAL A 121 14.17 -20.67 -0.69
N VAL A 122 14.27 -19.45 -1.21
CA VAL A 122 15.51 -18.83 -1.70
C VAL A 122 15.98 -17.69 -0.80
N GLY A 123 15.16 -17.29 0.16
CA GLY A 123 15.50 -16.33 1.21
C GLY A 123 14.49 -16.42 2.34
N ASN A 124 14.91 -16.04 3.55
CA ASN A 124 14.03 -15.97 4.70
C ASN A 124 14.53 -14.92 5.68
N ASP A 125 13.62 -14.42 6.52
CA ASP A 125 13.96 -13.48 7.59
C ASP A 125 13.06 -13.72 8.80
N ARG A 126 13.50 -13.22 9.97
CA ARG A 126 12.75 -13.23 11.21
C ARG A 126 12.64 -11.82 11.76
N ILE A 127 11.41 -11.36 11.93
CA ILE A 127 11.09 -10.05 12.50
C ILE A 127 10.68 -10.25 13.95
N VAL A 128 11.23 -9.41 14.83
CA VAL A 128 10.79 -9.27 16.22
C VAL A 128 10.31 -7.85 16.43
N TYR A 129 9.03 -7.68 16.74
CA TYR A 129 8.43 -6.38 17.01
C TYR A 129 7.90 -6.33 18.44
N GLN A 130 8.20 -5.27 19.18
CA GLN A 130 7.68 -5.09 20.54
C GLN A 130 6.51 -4.11 20.52
N ALA A 131 5.35 -4.56 20.97
CA ALA A 131 4.14 -3.74 21.04
C ALA A 131 3.81 -3.39 22.49
N GLY A 132 3.66 -2.10 22.78
CA GLY A 132 3.12 -1.64 24.06
C GLY A 132 1.61 -1.87 24.17
N ILE A 133 1.17 -2.41 25.30
CA ILE A 133 -0.23 -2.60 25.66
C ILE A 133 -0.51 -1.83 26.94
N GLN A 134 -1.28 -0.75 26.82
CA GLN A 134 -1.65 0.11 27.94
C GLN A 134 -2.52 -0.62 28.97
N ALA A 135 -2.43 -0.19 30.23
CA ALA A 135 -3.35 -0.55 31.29
C ALA A 135 -4.81 -0.37 30.82
N ASP A 136 -5.66 -1.32 31.18
CA ASP A 136 -7.07 -1.40 30.83
C ASP A 136 -7.40 -1.43 29.31
N SER A 137 -6.40 -1.39 28.43
CA SER A 137 -6.56 -1.50 26.99
C SER A 137 -6.54 -2.96 26.57
N ALA A 138 -7.70 -3.52 26.29
CA ALA A 138 -7.81 -4.90 25.82
C ALA A 138 -7.36 -5.11 24.36
N LEU A 139 -7.35 -4.06 23.52
CA LEU A 139 -7.09 -4.19 22.07
C LEU A 139 -6.03 -3.20 21.58
N LYS A 140 -5.14 -3.65 20.69
CA LYS A 140 -4.16 -2.82 19.97
C LYS A 140 -4.03 -3.28 18.51
N TYR A 141 -3.65 -2.35 17.64
CA TYR A 141 -3.48 -2.58 16.20
C TYR A 141 -2.13 -2.07 15.70
N PRO A 142 -1.00 -2.71 16.07
CA PRO A 142 0.30 -2.29 15.58
C PRO A 142 0.44 -2.57 14.08
N VAL A 143 1.26 -1.76 13.41
CA VAL A 143 1.68 -1.97 12.02
C VAL A 143 3.19 -2.15 12.02
N ILE A 144 3.66 -3.20 11.36
CA ILE A 144 5.07 -3.53 11.26
C ILE A 144 5.51 -3.25 9.84
N ASP A 145 6.41 -2.29 9.66
CA ASP A 145 7.01 -1.99 8.37
C ASP A 145 8.15 -2.96 8.07
N TYR A 146 8.15 -3.55 6.88
CA TYR A 146 9.16 -4.50 6.43
C TYR A 146 9.51 -4.27 4.97
N ARG A 147 10.80 -4.31 4.65
CA ARG A 147 11.31 -4.13 3.28
C ARG A 147 12.03 -5.38 2.83
N VAL A 148 11.70 -5.87 1.65
CA VAL A 148 12.37 -7.01 1.01
C VAL A 148 12.58 -6.72 -0.47
N THR A 149 13.64 -7.30 -1.05
CA THR A 149 13.86 -7.29 -2.50
C THR A 149 13.69 -8.71 -3.02
N VAL A 150 12.91 -8.85 -4.09
CA VAL A 150 12.58 -10.15 -4.70
C VAL A 150 12.71 -10.07 -6.21
N LYS A 151 12.84 -11.22 -6.87
CA LYS A 151 12.75 -11.32 -8.32
C LYS A 151 11.29 -11.34 -8.79
N PRO A 152 11.00 -10.97 -10.05
CA PRO A 152 9.63 -10.89 -10.57
C PRO A 152 8.81 -12.19 -10.48
N ASP A 153 9.45 -13.35 -10.51
CA ASP A 153 8.83 -14.68 -10.45
C ASP A 153 8.78 -15.29 -9.03
N GLN A 154 9.21 -14.53 -8.02
CA GLN A 154 9.18 -14.94 -6.63
C GLN A 154 7.92 -14.46 -5.91
N ARG A 155 7.59 -15.10 -4.80
CA ARG A 155 6.50 -14.71 -3.90
C ARG A 155 6.98 -14.61 -2.46
N LEU A 156 6.32 -13.77 -1.67
CA LEU A 156 6.59 -13.64 -0.25
C LEU A 156 5.54 -14.41 0.56
N VAL A 157 5.99 -15.24 1.50
CA VAL A 157 5.15 -15.89 2.51
C VAL A 157 5.49 -15.30 3.87
N ILE A 158 4.47 -14.95 4.64
CA ILE A 158 4.58 -14.37 5.98
C ILE A 158 3.84 -15.29 6.94
N SER A 159 4.41 -15.54 8.12
CA SER A 159 3.76 -16.34 9.17
C SER A 159 4.03 -15.75 10.55
N LEU A 160 3.06 -15.91 11.46
CA LEU A 160 3.34 -15.77 12.88
C LEU A 160 4.15 -16.97 13.35
N LEU A 161 5.09 -16.71 14.25
CA LEU A 161 5.82 -17.74 14.96
C LEU A 161 5.30 -17.84 16.40
N PRO A 162 5.30 -19.05 16.98
CA PRO A 162 5.06 -19.21 18.40
C PRO A 162 6.15 -18.51 19.24
N ALA A 163 5.88 -18.37 20.54
CA ALA A 163 6.88 -17.96 21.51
C ALA A 163 8.10 -18.89 21.42
N PRO A 164 9.33 -18.36 21.44
CA PRO A 164 10.51 -19.19 21.70
C PRO A 164 10.44 -19.83 23.09
#